data_AF-A0A534Z2H6-F1
#
_entry.id   AF-A0A534Z2H6-F1
#
_cell.length_a   1.000
_cell.length_b   1.000
_cell.length_c   1.000
_cell.angle_alpha   90.00
_cell.angle_beta   90.00
_cell.angle_gamma   90.00
#
_symmetry.space_group_name_H-M   'P 1'
#
loop_
_entity.id
_entity.type
_entity.pdbx_description
1 polymer ?
#
loop_
_entity_poly.entity_id
_entity_poly.type
_entity_poly.pdbx_seq_one_letter_code
_entity_poly.pdbx_strand_id
1 'polypeptide(L)'
;MARLLRQGRLGTTAVSAFEVWRGCATETQRDQTRRVLRGLRVYPFNEPAARRAGDLARELDAKGEGIGERDTMIAAICLAVRLPLLTANTKESAQPARAVAHGRSTMTT
;
A
#
# COMPACT_ATOMS: atom_id res chain seq x y z
N MET A 1 10.73 -1.01 -9.59
CA MET A 1 9.33 -1.48 -9.84
C MET A 1 9.25 -2.64 -10.85
N ALA A 2 9.74 -2.50 -12.08
CA ALA A 2 9.60 -3.51 -13.15
C ALA A 2 10.11 -4.93 -12.80
N ARG A 3 11.20 -5.05 -12.01
CA ARG A 3 11.70 -6.35 -11.52
C ARG A 3 10.74 -7.05 -10.55
N LEU A 4 10.10 -6.31 -9.63
CA LEU A 4 9.16 -6.87 -8.65
C LEU A 4 7.86 -7.32 -9.32
N LEU A 5 7.39 -6.56 -10.32
CA LEU A 5 6.27 -6.93 -11.18
C LEU A 5 6.53 -8.25 -11.91
N ARG A 6 7.68 -8.37 -12.60
CA ARG A 6 8.04 -9.60 -13.32
C ARG A 6 8.18 -10.83 -12.42
N GLN A 7 8.48 -10.63 -11.14
CA GLN A 7 8.62 -11.71 -10.16
C GLN A 7 7.29 -12.05 -9.47
N GLY A 8 6.18 -11.37 -9.78
CA GLY A 8 4.90 -11.55 -9.09
C GLY A 8 4.94 -11.14 -7.61
N ARG A 9 5.93 -10.33 -7.22
CA ARG A 9 6.18 -9.91 -5.83
C ARG A 9 5.61 -8.53 -5.51
N LEU A 10 4.80 -7.97 -6.43
CA LEU A 10 4.11 -6.71 -6.23
C LEU A 10 2.62 -6.97 -6.02
N GLY A 11 2.07 -6.30 -5.01
CA GLY A 11 0.64 -6.18 -4.80
C GLY A 11 0.26 -4.71 -4.64
N THR A 12 -1.04 -4.44 -4.61
CA THR A 12 -1.61 -3.12 -4.34
C THR A 12 -2.69 -3.24 -3.29
N THR A 13 -3.15 -2.12 -2.73
CA THR A 13 -4.30 -2.10 -1.83
C THR A 13 -5.59 -1.79 -2.60
N ALA A 14 -6.74 -2.16 -2.05
CA ALA A 14 -8.03 -1.78 -2.62
C ALA A 14 -8.22 -0.24 -2.65
N VAL A 15 -7.59 0.49 -1.72
CA VAL A 15 -7.64 1.95 -1.65
C VAL A 15 -6.85 2.57 -2.81
N SER A 16 -5.62 2.10 -3.05
CA SER A 16 -4.83 2.55 -4.20
C SER A 16 -5.47 2.16 -5.53
N ALA A 17 -6.10 0.97 -5.61
CA ALA A 17 -6.88 0.58 -6.78
C ALA A 17 -8.07 1.52 -7.01
N PHE A 18 -8.78 1.90 -5.95
CA PHE A 18 -9.84 2.91 -6.02
C PHE A 18 -9.34 4.26 -6.57
N GLU A 19 -8.17 4.74 -6.12
CA GLU A 19 -7.61 6.00 -6.62
C GLU A 19 -7.33 5.96 -8.12
N VAL A 20 -6.77 4.85 -8.61
CA VAL A 20 -6.53 4.65 -10.05
C VAL A 20 -7.84 4.63 -10.82
N TRP A 21 -8.84 3.88 -10.33
CA TRP A 21 -10.16 3.83 -10.96
C TRP A 21 -10.85 5.19 -10.99
N ARG A 22 -10.76 5.96 -9.91
CA ARG A 22 -11.33 7.31 -9.79
C ARG A 22 -10.70 8.26 -10.82
N GLY A 23 -9.42 8.11 -11.11
CA GLY A 23 -8.70 8.90 -12.11
C GLY A 23 -8.95 8.49 -13.57
N CYS A 24 -9.63 7.38 -13.83
CA CYS A 24 -9.93 6.92 -15.19
C CYS A 24 -11.11 7.70 -15.78
N ALA A 25 -10.82 8.62 -16.70
CA ALA A 25 -11.82 9.43 -17.39
C ALA A 25 -12.31 8.83 -18.72
N THR A 26 -11.56 7.89 -19.31
CA THR A 26 -11.86 7.27 -20.61
C THR A 26 -11.92 5.74 -20.52
N GLU A 27 -12.62 5.11 -21.47
CA GLU A 27 -12.64 3.63 -21.56
C GLU A 27 -11.26 3.05 -21.83
N THR A 28 -10.43 3.71 -22.64
CA THR A 28 -9.03 3.31 -22.85
C THR A 28 -8.25 3.24 -21.52
N GLN A 29 -8.40 4.24 -20.65
CA GLN A 29 -7.75 4.25 -19.33
C GLN A 29 -8.33 3.17 -18.40
N ARG A 30 -9.65 2.94 -18.46
CA ARG A 30 -10.30 1.85 -17.71
C ARG A 30 -9.76 0.50 -18.12
N ASP A 31 -9.62 0.23 -19.40
CA ASP A 31 -9.08 -1.03 -19.92
C ASP A 31 -7.61 -1.23 -19.57
N GLN A 32 -6.79 -0.18 -19.65
CA GLN A 32 -5.41 -0.22 -19.16
C GLN A 32 -5.36 -0.56 -17.66
N THR A 33 -6.22 0.06 -16.86
CA THR A 33 -6.34 -0.21 -15.43
C THR A 33 -6.76 -1.65 -15.14
N ARG A 34 -7.76 -2.18 -15.85
CA ARG A 34 -8.16 -3.61 -15.76
C ARG A 34 -6.96 -4.52 -15.99
N ARG A 35 -6.19 -4.27 -17.05
CA ARG A 35 -5.03 -5.10 -17.43
C ARG A 35 -3.96 -5.07 -16.35
N VAL A 36 -3.65 -3.90 -15.80
CA VAL A 36 -2.64 -3.75 -14.73
C VAL A 36 -3.11 -4.44 -13.46
N LEU A 37 -4.33 -4.17 -12.99
CA LEU A 37 -4.83 -4.72 -11.73
C LEU A 37 -5.03 -6.23 -11.78
N ARG A 38 -5.36 -6.81 -12.94
CA ARG A 38 -5.46 -8.27 -13.12
C ARG A 38 -4.14 -9.00 -12.81
N GLY A 39 -3.00 -8.34 -13.02
CA GLY A 39 -1.68 -8.90 -12.74
C GLY A 39 -1.20 -8.70 -11.28
N LEU A 40 -1.98 -8.02 -10.44
CA LEU A 40 -1.59 -7.66 -9.07
C LEU A 40 -2.49 -8.34 -8.06
N ARG A 41 -1.89 -8.78 -6.95
CA ARG A 41 -2.68 -9.10 -5.76
C ARG A 41 -3.21 -7.80 -5.15
N VAL A 42 -4.53 -7.68 -5.01
CA VAL A 42 -5.20 -6.54 -4.37
C VAL A 42 -5.56 -6.92 -2.93
N TYR A 43 -5.00 -6.20 -1.95
CA TYR A 43 -5.31 -6.41 -0.52
C TYR A 43 -6.52 -5.57 -0.09
N PRO A 44 -7.56 -6.19 0.49
CA PRO A 44 -8.78 -5.48 0.85
C PRO A 44 -8.60 -4.58 2.08
N PHE A 45 -9.39 -3.52 2.17
CA PHE A 45 -9.61 -2.79 3.41
C PHE A 45 -10.74 -3.48 4.20
N ASN A 46 -10.38 -4.40 5.08
CA ASN A 46 -11.31 -5.16 5.92
C ASN A 46 -11.33 -4.63 7.35
N GLU A 47 -12.18 -5.19 8.20
CA GLU A 47 -12.33 -4.74 9.59
C GLU A 47 -11.01 -4.75 10.40
N PRO A 48 -10.13 -5.76 10.32
CA PRO A 48 -8.79 -5.67 10.94
C PRO A 48 -7.95 -4.48 10.46
N ALA A 49 -7.94 -4.21 9.14
CA ALA A 49 -7.23 -3.06 8.59
C ALA A 49 -7.87 -1.74 9.02
N ALA A 50 -9.20 -1.69 9.13
CA ALA A 50 -9.94 -0.51 9.58
C ALA A 50 -9.64 -0.16 11.05
N ARG A 51 -9.65 -1.16 11.95
CA ARG A 51 -9.21 -0.96 13.34
C ARG A 51 -7.78 -0.42 13.40
N ARG A 52 -6.87 -1.04 12.65
CA ARG A 52 -5.47 -0.60 12.61
C ARG A 52 -5.30 0.81 12.06
N ALA A 53 -6.13 1.22 11.09
CA ALA A 53 -6.13 2.57 10.54
C ALA A 53 -6.58 3.60 11.58
N GLY A 54 -7.61 3.31 12.37
CA GLY A 54 -8.06 4.21 13.44
C GLY A 54 -7.00 4.40 14.53
N ASP A 55 -6.34 3.32 14.95
CA ASP A 55 -5.23 3.40 15.90
C ASP A 55 -4.06 4.21 15.33
N LEU A 56 -3.68 3.94 14.09
CA LEU A 56 -2.58 4.63 13.42
C LEU A 56 -2.86 6.12 13.23
N ALA A 57 -4.07 6.50 12.82
CA ALA A 57 -4.47 7.90 12.69
C ALA A 57 -4.29 8.65 14.01
N ARG A 58 -4.86 8.10 15.09
CA ARG A 58 -4.75 8.68 16.43
C ARG A 58 -3.30 8.80 16.90
N GLU A 59 -2.48 7.79 16.65
CA GLU A 59 -1.05 7.80 17.01
C GLU A 59 -0.26 8.88 16.25
N LEU A 60 -0.57 9.12 14.97
CA LEU A 60 0.08 10.12 14.14
C LEU A 60 -0.42 11.54 14.46
N ASP A 61 -1.72 11.70 14.65
CA ASP A 61 -2.33 12.99 15.02
C ASP A 61 -1.81 13.49 16.37
N ALA A 62 -1.66 12.58 17.34
CA ALA A 62 -1.08 12.91 18.64
C ALA A 62 0.37 13.42 18.57
N LYS A 63 1.08 13.14 17.47
CA LYS A 63 2.45 13.59 17.21
C LYS A 63 2.52 14.78 16.25
N GLY A 64 1.39 15.22 15.70
CA GLY A 64 1.37 16.22 14.63
C GLY A 64 1.90 15.71 13.29
N GLU A 65 1.91 14.39 13.09
CA GLU A 65 2.47 13.68 11.91
C GLU A 65 1.35 13.04 11.05
N GLY A 66 0.13 13.58 11.09
CA GLY A 66 -0.99 13.04 10.32
C GLY A 66 -0.69 12.98 8.81
N ILE A 67 -0.98 11.84 8.18
CA ILE A 67 -0.64 11.56 6.77
C ILE A 67 -1.87 11.51 5.83
N GLY A 68 -3.02 12.03 6.27
CA GLY A 68 -4.26 11.94 5.51
C GLY A 68 -4.94 10.56 5.55
N GLU A 69 -6.25 10.55 5.31
CA GLU A 69 -7.09 9.35 5.52
C GLU A 69 -6.71 8.18 4.61
N ARG A 70 -6.53 8.42 3.31
CA ARG A 70 -6.27 7.33 2.34
C ARG A 70 -4.90 6.70 2.56
N ASP A 71 -3.86 7.50 2.80
CA ASP A 71 -2.53 6.97 3.11
C ASP A 71 -2.51 6.24 4.44
N THR A 72 -3.27 6.70 5.44
CA THR A 72 -3.48 5.95 6.69
C THR A 72 -4.12 4.59 6.44
N MET A 73 -5.15 4.51 5.59
CA MET A 73 -5.77 3.22 5.22
C MET A 73 -4.79 2.31 4.47
N ILE A 74 -4.00 2.84 3.53
CA ILE A 74 -2.98 2.10 2.78
C ILE A 74 -1.93 1.54 3.74
N ALA A 75 -1.39 2.38 4.63
CA ALA A 75 -0.40 1.99 5.63
C ALA A 75 -0.96 0.91 6.56
N ALA A 76 -2.19 1.06 7.03
CA ALA A 76 -2.85 0.08 7.88
C ALA A 76 -3.04 -1.28 7.21
N ILE A 77 -3.41 -1.31 5.92
CA ILE A 77 -3.49 -2.56 5.14
C ILE A 77 -2.12 -3.22 5.08
N CYS A 78 -1.06 -2.47 4.74
CA CYS A 78 0.31 -2.98 4.67
C CYS A 78 0.78 -3.55 6.01
N LEU A 79 0.48 -2.87 7.12
CA LEU A 79 0.78 -3.34 8.48
C LEU A 79 0.01 -4.61 8.82
N ALA A 80 -1.27 -4.69 8.47
CA ALA A 80 -2.11 -5.86 8.73
C ALA A 80 -1.63 -7.11 7.97
N VAL A 81 -1.14 -6.95 6.74
CA VAL A 81 -0.62 -8.06 5.91
C VAL A 81 0.88 -8.28 6.06
N ARG A 82 1.57 -7.49 6.91
CA ARG A 82 3.02 -7.55 7.17
C ARG A 82 3.87 -7.45 5.90
N LEU A 83 3.47 -6.59 4.96
CA LEU A 83 4.22 -6.36 3.73
C LEU A 83 4.80 -4.94 3.69
N PRO A 84 5.98 -4.76 3.06
CA PRO A 84 6.56 -3.44 2.90
C PRO A 84 5.72 -2.57 1.97
N LEU A 85 5.54 -1.31 2.35
CA LEU A 85 4.91 -0.30 1.51
C LEU A 85 5.94 0.30 0.54
N LEU A 86 5.66 0.22 -0.76
CA LEU A 86 6.39 0.93 -1.79
C LEU A 86 5.58 2.16 -2.20
N THR A 87 6.06 3.36 -1.88
CA THR A 87 5.41 4.64 -2.22
C THR A 87 6.38 5.57 -2.94
N ALA A 88 5.86 6.38 -3.87
CA ALA A 88 6.60 7.46 -4.52
C ALA A 88 6.43 8.81 -3.80
N ASN A 89 5.52 8.90 -2.82
CA ASN A 89 5.28 10.11 -2.03
C ASN A 89 6.22 10.12 -0.81
N THR A 90 7.49 10.47 -1.01
CA THR A 90 8.51 10.46 0.03
C THR A 90 8.44 11.66 0.99
N LYS A 91 7.62 12.68 0.67
CA LYS A 91 7.52 13.93 1.46
C LYS A 91 6.69 13.82 2.73
N GLU A 92 5.92 12.74 2.86
CA GLU A 92 5.00 12.50 3.98
C GLU A 92 5.38 11.23 4.77
N SER A 93 6.50 10.58 4.38
CA SER A 93 6.97 9.32 4.94
C SER A 93 8.03 9.51 6.02
N ALA A 94 7.81 10.41 6.98
CA ALA A 94 8.62 10.42 8.20
C ALA A 94 8.02 9.37 9.16
N GLN A 95 8.53 8.13 9.03
CA GLN A 95 8.40 6.99 9.96
C GLN A 95 7.12 6.12 9.89
N PRO A 96 7.10 5.04 9.07
CA PRO A 96 6.12 3.94 9.23
C PRO A 96 6.44 3.01 10.43
N ALA A 97 7.20 3.49 11.43
CA ALA A 97 7.97 2.71 12.40
C ALA A 97 8.95 1.72 11.73
N ARG A 98 10.13 2.24 11.37
CA ARG A 98 11.39 1.52 11.08
C ARG A 98 11.25 0.23 10.27
N ALA A 99 11.46 0.29 8.96
CA ALA A 99 11.81 -0.83 8.08
C ALA A 99 11.06 -2.15 8.33
N VAL A 100 10.36 -2.69 7.34
CA VAL A 100 10.11 -4.14 7.34
C VAL A 100 11.48 -4.83 7.31
N ALA A 101 12.06 -5.06 8.50
CA ALA A 101 13.44 -5.40 8.70
C ALA A 101 13.60 -6.88 8.45
N HIS A 102 14.62 -7.19 7.65
CA HIS A 102 15.12 -8.50 7.27
C HIS A 102 14.23 -9.32 6.33
N GLY A 103 14.34 -9.01 5.04
CA GLY A 103 14.63 -10.09 4.10
C GLY A 103 15.96 -10.75 4.49
N ARG A 104 15.94 -11.78 5.34
CA ARG A 104 17.07 -12.71 5.44
C ARG A 104 17.01 -13.64 4.25
N SER A 105 17.83 -13.34 3.26
CA SER A 105 18.47 -14.37 2.45
C SER A 105 19.06 -15.42 3.38
N THR A 106 18.54 -16.64 3.32
CA THR A 106 19.35 -17.83 3.55
C THR A 106 19.12 -18.73 2.35
N MET A 107 19.85 -18.41 1.28
CA MET A 107 20.28 -19.38 0.30
C MET A 107 21.71 -19.70 0.71
N THR A 108 21.91 -20.84 1.36
CA THR A 108 23.20 -21.52 1.39
C THR A 108 22.87 -23.00 1.32
N THR A 109 23.45 -23.58 0.28
CA THR A 109 23.67 -24.99 -0.08
C THR A 109 23.36 -26.03 0.98
#